data_AF-A0A9X0FWJ0-F1
#
_entry.id   AF-A0A9X0FWJ0-F1
#
_cell.length_a   1.000
_cell.length_b   1.000
_cell.length_c   1.000
_cell.angle_alpha   90.00
_cell.angle_beta   90.00
_cell.angle_gamma   90.00
#
_symmetry.space_group_name_H-M   'P 1'
#
loop_
_entity.id
_entity.type
_entity.pdbx_description
1 polymer ?
#
loop_
_entity_poly.entity_id
_entity_poly.type
_entity_poly.pdbx_seq_one_letter_code
_entity_poly.pdbx_strand_id
1 'polypeptide(L)' 'MKVLRFEYENNRFELHTMFMDDISSMKDNDIQRDMLFKSKNIVKAALGFEGYLKVESFSTYEETNSVYCSYTF' A
#
# COMPACT_ATOMS: atom_id res chain seq x y z
N MET A 1 -2.80 -9.56 -4.72
CA MET A 1 -3.10 -8.68 -3.56
C MET A 1 -4.60 -8.48 -3.39
N LYS A 2 -5.11 -8.78 -2.20
CA LYS A 2 -6.47 -8.47 -1.73
C LYS A 2 -6.39 -7.29 -0.75
N VAL A 3 -7.21 -6.26 -0.95
CA VAL A 3 -7.27 -5.13 -0.01
C VAL A 3 -8.03 -5.58 1.25
N LEU A 4 -7.42 -5.39 2.42
CA LEU A 4 -8.03 -5.67 3.72
C LEU A 4 -8.70 -4.41 4.27
N ARG A 5 -7.99 -3.29 4.23
CA ARG A 5 -8.45 -1.97 4.67
C ARG A 5 -7.73 -0.90 3.87
N PHE A 6 -8.40 0.21 3.62
CA PHE A 6 -7.75 1.44 3.22
C PHE A 6 -8.47 2.61 3.90
N GLU A 7 -7.73 3.67 4.20
CA GLU A 7 -8.26 4.88 4.82
C GLU A 7 -7.63 6.11 4.18
N TYR A 8 -8.38 7.20 4.20
CA TYR A 8 -7.90 8.50 3.77
C TYR A 8 -8.42 9.58 4.71
N GLU A 9 -7.52 10.34 5.30
CA GLU A 9 -7.83 11.49 6.15
C GLU A 9 -6.67 12.49 6.10
N ASN A 10 -6.97 13.80 6.02
CA ASN A 10 -5.96 14.87 6.13
C ASN A 10 -4.70 14.66 5.27
N ASN A 11 -4.86 14.45 3.96
CA ASN A 11 -3.76 14.22 3.00
C ASN A 11 -2.92 12.95 3.27
N ARG A 12 -3.39 12.05 4.13
CA ARG A 12 -2.75 10.77 4.42
C ARG A 12 -3.60 9.63 3.89
N PHE A 13 -3.00 8.76 3.09
CA PHE A 13 -3.63 7.54 2.60
C PHE A 13 -2.94 6.33 3.21
N GLU A 14 -3.73 5.38 3.71
CA GLU A 14 -3.27 4.14 4.29
C GLU A 14 -3.83 2.96 3.53
N LEU A 15 -3.01 1.93 3.35
CA LEU A 15 -3.39 0.72 2.66
C LEU A 15 -2.83 -0.50 3.38
N HIS A 16 -3.73 -1.40 3.78
CA HIS A 16 -3.41 -2.72 4.29
C HIS A 16 -3.90 -3.78 3.30
N THR A 17 -2.99 -4.59 2.77
CA THR A 17 -3.32 -5.66 1.82
C THR A 17 -2.76 -6.99 2.24
N MET A 18 -3.43 -8.06 1.84
CA MET A 18 -2.91 -9.43 1.88
C MET A 18 -2.35 -9.79 0.50
N PHE A 19 -1.14 -10.33 0.46
CA PHE A 19 -0.54 -10.87 -0.75
C PHE A 19 -1.04 -12.30 -0.99
N MET A 20 -1.10 -12.71 -2.26
CA MET A 20 -1.47 -14.09 -2.61
C MET A 20 -0.23 -14.98 -2.65
N ASP A 21 0.89 -14.43 -3.10
CA ASP A 21 2.21 -15.04 -3.03
C ASP A 21 2.81 -14.83 -1.63
N ASP A 22 3.71 -15.70 -1.23
CA ASP A 22 4.40 -15.64 0.06
C ASP A 22 5.36 -14.44 0.12
N ILE A 23 5.05 -13.44 0.96
CA ILE A 23 5.85 -12.22 1.09
C ILE A 23 7.25 -12.48 1.65
N SER A 24 7.47 -13.56 2.38
CA SER A 24 8.80 -13.90 2.94
C SER A 24 9.81 -14.25 1.84
N SER A 25 9.31 -14.64 0.66
CA SER A 25 10.12 -14.94 -0.52
C SER A 25 10.38 -13.71 -1.40
N MET A 26 9.72 -12.58 -1.12
CA MET A 26 9.79 -11.36 -1.92
C MET A 26 10.77 -10.36 -1.32
N LYS A 27 11.35 -9.50 -2.18
CA LYS A 27 12.17 -8.37 -1.70
C LYS A 27 11.26 -7.22 -1.29
N ASP A 28 11.61 -6.54 -0.19
CA ASP A 28 10.89 -5.36 0.28
C ASP A 28 10.66 -4.30 -0.80
N ASN A 29 11.66 -4.05 -1.67
CA ASN A 29 11.53 -3.09 -2.77
C ASN A 29 10.45 -3.48 -3.79
N ASP A 30 10.29 -4.79 -4.06
CA ASP A 30 9.25 -5.27 -4.97
C ASP A 30 7.87 -5.13 -4.32
N ILE A 31 7.76 -5.48 -3.03
CA ILE A 31 6.53 -5.30 -2.24
C ILE A 31 6.13 -3.82 -2.17
N GLN A 32 7.06 -2.92 -1.86
CA GLN A 32 6.81 -1.48 -1.77
C GLN A 32 6.36 -0.91 -3.12
N ARG A 33 6.97 -1.33 -4.23
CA ARG A 33 6.59 -0.89 -5.57
C ARG A 33 5.16 -1.32 -5.91
N ASP A 34 4.82 -2.56 -5.58
CA ASP A 34 3.50 -3.14 -5.80
C ASP A 34 2.43 -2.41 -4.97
N MET A 35 2.71 -2.16 -3.69
CA MET A 35 1.85 -1.37 -2.80
C MET A 35 1.69 0.07 -3.30
N LEU A 36 2.77 0.72 -3.76
CA LEU A 36 2.73 2.08 -4.30
C LEU A 36 1.86 2.16 -5.55
N PHE A 37 1.98 1.19 -6.48
CA PHE A 37 1.18 1.15 -7.70
C PHE A 37 -0.31 0.97 -7.37
N LYS A 38 -0.63 0.06 -6.44
CA LYS A 38 -2.00 -0.16 -5.98
C LYS A 38 -2.58 1.10 -5.33
N SER A 39 -1.79 1.75 -4.46
CA SER A 39 -2.17 2.96 -3.74
C SER A 39 -2.45 4.12 -4.69
N LYS A 40 -1.60 4.36 -5.68
CA LYS A 40 -1.82 5.38 -6.72
C LYS A 40 -3.13 5.15 -7.48
N ASN A 41 -3.43 3.91 -7.84
CA ASN A 41 -4.67 3.59 -8.55
C ASN A 41 -5.91 3.82 -7.68
N ILE A 42 -5.85 3.46 -6.39
CA ILE A 42 -6.96 3.69 -5.44
C ILE A 42 -7.15 5.19 -5.23
N VAL A 43 -6.09 5.92 -4.92
CA VAL A 43 -6.14 7.38 -4.69
C VAL A 43 -6.64 8.12 -5.93
N LYS A 44 -6.18 7.75 -7.13
CA LYS A 44 -6.68 8.32 -8.39
C LYS A 44 -8.17 8.03 -8.58
N ALA A 45 -8.62 6.79 -8.35
CA ALA A 45 -10.02 6.41 -8.54
C ALA A 45 -10.96 7.04 -7.49
N ALA A 46 -10.51 7.17 -6.25
CA ALA A 46 -11.33 7.67 -5.15
C ALA A 46 -11.33 9.20 -5.02
N LEU A 47 -10.18 9.85 -5.30
CA LEU A 47 -9.96 11.28 -5.03
C LEU A 47 -9.61 12.10 -6.28
N GLY A 48 -9.37 11.46 -7.42
CA GLY A 48 -8.91 12.14 -8.64
C GLY A 48 -7.48 12.68 -8.57
N PHE A 49 -6.70 12.28 -7.56
CA PHE A 49 -5.32 12.75 -7.38
C PHE A 49 -4.35 11.98 -8.29
N GLU A 50 -3.56 12.73 -9.07
CA GLU A 50 -2.59 12.18 -10.05
C GLU A 50 -1.12 12.51 -9.70
N GLY A 51 -0.85 13.00 -8.49
CA GLY A 51 0.49 13.39 -8.05
C GLY A 51 1.33 12.25 -7.46
N TYR A 52 2.39 12.64 -6.77
CA TYR A 52 3.31 11.71 -6.11
C TYR A 52 2.78 11.32 -4.72
N LEU A 53 2.89 10.02 -4.39
CA LEU A 53 2.65 9.52 -3.04
C LEU A 53 3.99 9.34 -2.33
N LYS A 54 4.23 10.10 -1.26
CA LYS A 54 5.42 9.96 -0.43
C LYS A 54 5.18 8.88 0.61
N VAL A 55 6.04 7.86 0.64
CA VAL A 55 5.97 6.78 1.64
C VAL A 55 6.31 7.33 3.02
N GLU A 56 5.42 7.15 3.99
CA GLU A 56 5.64 7.51 5.39
C GLU A 56 5.89 6.27 6.26
N SER A 57 5.23 5.14 5.95
CA SER A 57 5.43 3.88 6.67
C SER A 57 5.29 2.70 5.73
N PHE A 58 6.07 1.66 6.04
CA PHE A 58 6.02 0.36 5.39
C PHE A 58 6.24 -0.71 6.47
N SER A 59 5.36 -1.70 6.52
CA SER A 59 5.46 -2.82 7.46
C SER A 59 4.91 -4.08 6.83
N THR A 60 5.65 -5.17 6.98
CA THR A 60 5.27 -6.52 6.53
C THR A 60 4.84 -7.34 7.75
N TYR A 61 3.89 -8.25 7.53
CA TYR A 61 3.35 -9.14 8.54
C TYR A 61 3.30 -10.56 7.96
N GLU A 62 4.40 -11.30 8.12
CA GLU A 62 4.58 -12.64 7.54
C GLU A 62 3.50 -13.62 8.03
N GLU A 63 3.12 -13.57 9.31
CA GLU A 63 2.09 -14.44 9.91
C GLU A 63 0.73 -14.36 9.20
N THR A 64 0.42 -13.20 8.61
CA THR A 64 -0.85 -12.95 7.91
C THR A 64 -0.67 -12.77 6.41
N ASN A 65 0.56 -12.95 5.91
CA ASN A 65 0.96 -12.65 4.54
C ASN A 65 0.47 -11.27 4.08
N SER A 66 0.57 -10.26 4.96
CA SER A 66 -0.02 -8.94 4.75
C SER A 66 0.98 -7.81 4.88
N VAL A 67 0.66 -6.67 4.28
CA VAL A 67 1.54 -5.51 4.17
C VAL A 67 0.73 -4.24 4.40
N TYR A 68 1.26 -3.38 5.24
CA TYR A 68 0.75 -2.04 5.51
C TYR A 68 1.67 -0.99 4.90
N CYS A 69 1.08 -0.02 4.21
CA CYS A 69 1.75 1.20 3.79
C CYS A 69 0.92 2.42 4.16
N SER A 70 1.61 3.51 4.49
CA SER A 70 1.00 4.84 4.57
C SER A 70 1.76 5.83 3.69
N TYR A 71 1.01 6.78 3.15
CA TYR A 71 1.50 7.77 2.21
C TYR A 71 0.95 9.15 2.53
N THR A 72 1.71 10.19 2.19
CA THR A 72 1.25 11.59 2.15
C THR A 72 1.25 12.12 0.72
N PHE A 73 0.38 13.12 0.47
CA PHE A 73 0.27 13.80 -0.82
C PHE A 73 -0.21 15.25 -0.73
#